data_AF-A0A1Z8YC55-F1
#
_entry.id   AF-A0A1Z8YC55-F1
#
_cell.length_a   1.000
_cell.length_b   1.000
_cell.length_c   1.000
_cell.angle_alpha   90.00
_cell.angle_beta   90.00
_cell.angle_gamma   90.00
#
_symmetry.space_group_name_H-M   'P 1'
#
loop_
_entity.id
_entity.type
_entity.pdbx_description
1 polymer ?
#
loop_
_entity_poly.entity_id
_entity_poly.type
_entity_poly.pdbx_seq_one_letter_code
_entity_poly.pdbx_strand_id
1 'polypeptide(L)'
;MLQCMGHAHTDRRASESGIHRQFLPYPPAFRLLGLLIVLIALGGCQYKMPTSLTSPWLPQQQVWAIAPLANESGVSHVDRLRITDSLVLETASVTGIDVLPLNRTLEAMLALNIGLDGIPSAADYQQLCSVLGADAILVGTIMAYDPYQPLRLGSSIQLIRPHGRNARVRFDPRSVTMALGGDSSAPETLVYRDARPVQASGIFDAENHGVLMAMEAYSEGRSTHNLARSDLGLYHLDMDDYAEFVFHQLLLRLLNEASLNQSAGTAVAFAGP
;
A
#
# COMPACT_ATOMS: atom_id res chain seq x y z
N MET A 1 -15.24 59.19 -14.49
CA MET A 1 -13.78 59.40 -14.55
C MET A 1 -13.27 58.67 -15.79
N LEU A 2 -13.53 59.18 -16.99
CA LEU A 2 -12.70 60.13 -17.77
C LEU A 2 -11.24 59.69 -17.99
N GLN A 3 -11.06 58.90 -19.05
CA GLN A 3 -10.13 59.02 -20.19
C GLN A 3 -9.30 60.32 -20.31
N CYS A 4 -7.99 60.17 -20.58
CA CYS A 4 -7.05 61.06 -21.32
C CYS A 4 -5.79 60.21 -21.60
N MET A 5 -5.34 59.82 -22.81
CA MET A 5 -5.02 60.53 -24.08
C MET A 5 -4.03 61.70 -23.95
N GLY A 6 -2.94 61.61 -24.73
CA GLY A 6 -2.00 62.69 -25.09
C GLY A 6 -0.54 62.20 -25.12
N HIS A 7 0.02 61.80 -26.26
CA HIS A 7 0.81 62.63 -27.20
C HIS A 7 1.99 63.36 -26.54
N ALA A 8 3.18 63.52 -27.11
CA ALA A 8 3.88 63.06 -28.32
C ALA A 8 5.29 63.71 -28.22
N HIS A 9 6.15 63.40 -29.20
CA HIS A 9 7.23 64.25 -29.70
C HIS A 9 8.66 64.20 -29.09
N THR A 10 9.51 63.49 -29.85
CA THR A 10 10.78 63.93 -30.48
C THR A 10 12.06 64.21 -29.67
N ASP A 11 13.02 63.32 -29.92
CA ASP A 11 14.25 63.59 -30.69
C ASP A 11 15.43 64.29 -29.97
N ARG A 12 16.51 63.53 -29.71
CA ARG A 12 17.87 63.85 -30.21
C ARG A 12 18.92 62.80 -29.80
N ARG A 13 19.51 62.20 -30.84
CA ARG A 13 20.94 61.98 -31.12
C ARG A 13 21.87 61.40 -30.03
N ALA A 14 22.49 60.31 -30.48
CA ALA A 14 23.93 60.02 -30.47
C ALA A 14 24.56 59.53 -29.16
N SER A 15 25.00 58.27 -29.16
CA SER A 15 26.43 57.94 -29.22
C SER A 15 26.57 56.41 -29.23
N GLU A 16 26.76 55.85 -30.42
CA GLU A 16 27.33 54.51 -30.59
C GLU A 16 28.80 54.57 -30.14
N SER A 17 29.12 53.90 -29.03
CA SER A 17 30.50 53.55 -28.69
C SER A 17 30.60 52.03 -28.67
N GLY A 18 31.22 51.50 -29.72
CA GLY A 18 31.54 50.10 -29.84
C GLY A 18 32.50 49.66 -28.75
N ILE A 19 32.02 48.81 -27.85
CA ILE A 19 32.88 48.05 -26.95
C ILE A 19 33.12 46.69 -27.61
N HIS A 20 34.17 46.64 -28.43
CA HIS A 20 34.81 45.39 -28.83
C HIS A 20 35.31 44.66 -27.58
N ARG A 21 34.51 43.71 -27.06
CA ARG A 21 35.00 42.73 -26.09
C ARG A 21 35.97 41.80 -26.78
N GLN A 22 37.25 42.08 -26.57
CA GLN A 22 38.37 41.23 -26.92
C GLN A 22 38.20 39.86 -26.24
N PHE A 23 37.89 38.83 -27.02
CA PHE A 23 38.00 37.45 -26.59
C PHE A 23 39.49 37.08 -26.49
N LEU A 24 40.03 37.13 -25.27
CA LEU A 24 41.36 36.61 -24.97
C LEU A 24 41.41 35.10 -25.27
N PRO A 25 42.37 34.61 -26.07
CA PRO A 25 42.54 33.19 -26.32
C PRO A 25 43.14 32.51 -25.08
N TYR A 26 42.29 31.85 -24.29
CA TYR A 26 42.75 30.99 -23.20
C TYR A 26 43.54 29.77 -23.75
N PRO A 27 44.64 29.35 -23.09
CA PRO A 27 45.42 28.20 -23.51
C PRO A 27 44.58 26.90 -23.52
N PRO A 28 44.86 25.94 -24.42
CA PRO A 28 44.03 24.74 -24.61
C PRO A 28 43.91 23.87 -23.35
N ALA A 29 44.85 24.00 -22.40
CA ALA A 29 44.79 23.34 -21.09
C ALA A 29 43.59 23.76 -20.23
N PHE A 30 43.15 25.03 -20.33
CA PHE A 30 42.02 25.54 -19.54
C PHE A 30 40.66 25.05 -20.05
N ARG A 31 40.56 24.71 -21.34
CA ARG A 31 39.33 24.16 -21.94
C ARG A 31 39.07 22.72 -21.51
N LEU A 32 40.12 21.91 -21.38
CA LEU A 32 40.01 20.52 -20.89
C LEU A 32 39.62 20.46 -19.41
N LEU A 33 40.14 21.37 -18.59
CA LEU A 33 39.78 21.46 -17.17
C LEU A 33 38.31 21.87 -16.98
N GLY A 34 37.82 22.82 -17.78
CA GLY A 34 36.41 23.22 -17.75
C GLY A 34 35.45 22.08 -18.12
N LEU A 35 35.82 21.26 -19.11
CA LEU A 35 35.00 20.12 -19.54
C LEU A 35 34.98 18.98 -18.49
N LEU A 36 36.09 18.77 -17.78
CA LEU A 36 36.17 17.80 -16.68
C LEU A 36 35.27 18.20 -15.49
N ILE A 37 35.25 19.49 -15.13
CA ILE A 37 34.40 20.01 -14.04
C ILE A 37 32.91 19.88 -14.40
N VAL A 38 32.55 20.14 -15.66
CA VAL A 38 31.16 19.95 -16.15
C VAL A 38 30.76 18.47 -16.12
N LEU A 39 31.68 17.54 -16.42
CA LEU A 39 31.40 16.10 -16.35
C LEU A 39 31.19 15.61 -14.92
N ILE A 40 31.91 16.16 -13.93
CA ILE A 40 31.74 15.81 -12.52
C ILE A 40 30.44 16.40 -11.96
N ALA A 41 30.04 17.60 -12.40
CA ALA A 41 28.78 18.23 -11.98
C ALA A 41 27.52 17.51 -12.52
N LEU A 42 27.65 16.65 -13.52
CA LEU A 42 26.56 15.80 -14.04
C LEU A 42 26.42 14.47 -13.29
N GLY A 43 27.30 14.17 -12.33
CA GLY A 43 27.14 13.06 -11.39
C GLY A 43 26.05 13.37 -10.38
N GLY A 44 24.78 13.31 -10.81
CA GLY A 44 23.62 13.50 -9.94
C GLY A 44 23.57 12.46 -8.82
N CYS A 45 23.15 12.89 -7.63
CA CYS A 45 22.86 11.98 -6.52
C CYS A 45 21.70 11.06 -6.90
N GLN A 46 22.01 9.78 -7.13
CA GLN A 46 20.98 8.74 -7.30
C GLN A 46 20.43 8.39 -5.91
N TYR A 47 19.39 9.10 -5.48
CA TYR A 47 18.66 8.73 -4.27
C TYR A 47 17.74 7.56 -4.60
N LYS A 48 17.91 6.42 -3.91
CA LYS A 48 17.04 5.26 -4.08
C LYS A 48 15.69 5.58 -3.44
N MET A 49 14.64 5.63 -4.24
CA MET A 49 13.28 5.89 -3.74
C MET A 49 12.74 4.65 -3.03
N PRO A 50 11.99 4.82 -1.93
CA PRO A 50 11.36 3.70 -1.25
C PRO A 50 10.33 3.01 -2.16
N THR A 51 10.25 1.69 -2.04
CA THR A 51 9.26 0.90 -2.80
C THR A 51 7.86 1.21 -2.27
N SER A 52 7.03 1.85 -3.08
CA SER A 52 5.62 2.10 -2.77
C SER A 52 4.73 0.99 -3.30
N LEU A 53 3.78 0.56 -2.48
CA LEU A 53 2.74 -0.38 -2.89
C LEU A 53 1.62 0.40 -3.57
N THR A 54 1.05 -0.19 -4.62
CA THR A 54 -0.05 0.42 -5.38
C THR A 54 -1.27 -0.50 -5.34
N SER A 55 -2.42 0.07 -5.06
CA SER A 55 -3.67 -0.69 -5.02
C SER A 55 -4.12 -1.11 -6.42
N PRO A 56 -4.61 -2.36 -6.58
CA PRO A 56 -5.04 -2.86 -7.88
C PRO A 56 -6.39 -2.30 -8.35
N TRP A 57 -7.13 -1.59 -7.49
CA TRP A 57 -8.46 -1.00 -7.81
C TRP A 57 -8.39 0.41 -8.42
N LEU A 58 -7.19 0.96 -8.64
CA LEU A 58 -7.05 2.27 -9.27
C LEU A 58 -7.75 2.30 -10.65
N PRO A 59 -8.40 3.42 -11.00
CA PRO A 59 -8.35 4.73 -10.34
C PRO A 59 -9.32 4.92 -9.16
N GLN A 60 -10.10 3.90 -8.78
CA GLN A 60 -11.05 4.02 -7.68
C GLN A 60 -10.30 3.99 -6.33
N GLN A 61 -10.42 5.06 -5.55
CA GLN A 61 -9.96 5.07 -4.15
C GLN A 61 -10.78 4.11 -3.31
N GLN A 62 -10.14 3.50 -2.31
CA GLN A 62 -10.76 2.51 -1.42
C GLN A 62 -10.58 2.93 0.03
N VAL A 63 -11.66 2.92 0.81
CA VAL A 63 -11.60 3.19 2.25
C VAL A 63 -11.53 1.88 3.02
N TRP A 64 -10.43 1.62 3.73
CA TRP A 64 -10.21 0.38 4.47
C TRP A 64 -10.27 0.64 5.98
N ALA A 65 -10.99 -0.22 6.68
CA ALA A 65 -10.91 -0.33 8.13
C ALA A 65 -9.99 -1.48 8.51
N ILE A 66 -9.20 -1.33 9.57
CA ILE A 66 -8.33 -2.39 10.09
C ILE A 66 -8.85 -2.78 11.47
N ALA A 67 -9.17 -4.06 11.63
CA ALA A 67 -9.55 -4.61 12.93
C ALA A 67 -8.29 -4.95 13.74
N PRO A 68 -8.37 -4.89 15.09
CA PRO A 68 -7.30 -5.37 15.95
C PRO A 68 -6.90 -6.81 15.62
N LEU A 69 -5.61 -7.06 15.56
CA LEU A 69 -5.10 -8.40 15.30
C LEU A 69 -5.45 -9.34 16.46
N ALA A 70 -5.95 -10.53 16.13
CA ALA A 70 -6.10 -11.60 17.10
C ALA A 70 -4.71 -12.15 17.49
N ASN A 71 -4.59 -12.76 18.67
CA ASN A 71 -3.35 -13.39 19.09
C ASN A 71 -3.52 -14.90 19.19
N GLU A 72 -2.81 -15.62 18.31
CA GLU A 72 -2.76 -17.08 18.23
C GLU A 72 -1.32 -17.60 18.42
N SER A 73 -0.38 -16.73 18.81
CA SER A 73 1.05 -17.04 18.92
C SER A 73 1.41 -17.93 20.11
N GLY A 74 0.47 -18.15 21.04
CA GLY A 74 0.72 -18.85 22.31
C GLY A 74 1.43 -18.00 23.36
N VAL A 75 1.79 -16.74 23.06
CA VAL A 75 2.42 -15.80 24.00
C VAL A 75 1.36 -14.88 24.60
N SER A 76 1.35 -14.72 25.93
CA SER A 76 0.35 -13.91 26.64
C SER A 76 0.60 -12.39 26.60
N HIS A 77 1.85 -11.96 26.40
CA HIS A 77 2.29 -10.56 26.54
C HIS A 77 2.46 -9.81 25.20
N VAL A 78 1.65 -10.13 24.20
CA VAL A 78 1.69 -9.44 22.91
C VAL A 78 0.86 -8.15 22.98
N ASP A 79 1.48 -6.99 22.76
CA ASP A 79 0.75 -5.73 22.59
C ASP A 79 0.13 -5.68 21.18
N ARG A 80 -1.07 -6.24 21.08
CA ARG A 80 -1.80 -6.39 19.81
C ARG A 80 -2.14 -5.06 19.17
N LEU A 81 -2.44 -4.03 19.98
CA LEU A 81 -2.86 -2.74 19.46
C LEU A 81 -1.67 -2.03 18.82
N ARG A 82 -0.51 -2.04 19.49
CA ARG A 82 0.73 -1.49 18.95
C ARG A 82 1.15 -2.15 17.63
N ILE A 83 1.08 -3.49 17.54
CA ILE A 83 1.38 -4.22 16.30
C ILE A 83 0.33 -3.93 15.22
N THR A 84 -0.94 -3.78 15.60
CA THR A 84 -1.99 -3.39 14.64
C THR A 84 -1.76 -1.97 14.11
N ASP A 85 -1.26 -1.05 14.93
CA ASP A 85 -0.90 0.30 14.49
C ASP A 85 0.21 0.27 13.43
N SER A 86 1.22 -0.61 13.56
CA SER A 86 2.22 -0.83 12.49
C SER A 86 1.58 -1.28 11.17
N LEU A 87 0.57 -2.16 11.23
CA LEU A 87 -0.21 -2.55 10.04
C LEU A 87 -1.01 -1.38 9.46
N VAL A 88 -1.57 -0.52 10.31
CA VAL A 88 -2.28 0.70 9.89
C VAL A 88 -1.35 1.65 9.15
N LEU A 89 -0.17 1.91 9.71
CA LEU A 89 0.84 2.78 9.11
C LEU A 89 1.29 2.26 7.75
N GLU A 90 1.61 0.96 7.65
CA GLU A 90 2.02 0.37 6.38
C GLU A 90 0.88 0.35 5.34
N THR A 91 -0.35 0.07 5.76
CA THR A 91 -1.50 0.10 4.84
C THR A 91 -1.77 1.53 4.35
N ALA A 92 -1.57 2.54 5.21
CA ALA A 92 -1.73 3.95 4.83
C ALA A 92 -0.67 4.44 3.84
N SER A 93 0.47 3.74 3.73
CA SER A 93 1.50 4.02 2.73
C SER A 93 1.14 3.52 1.32
N VAL A 94 0.09 2.70 1.18
CA VAL A 94 -0.34 2.13 -0.09
C VAL A 94 -1.09 3.16 -0.93
N THR A 95 -0.67 3.33 -2.19
CA THR A 95 -1.30 4.29 -3.10
C THR A 95 -2.70 3.83 -3.53
N GLY A 96 -3.69 4.70 -3.33
CA GLY A 96 -5.10 4.46 -3.70
C GLY A 96 -5.94 3.80 -2.60
N ILE A 97 -5.40 3.67 -1.38
CA ILE A 97 -6.13 3.19 -0.20
C ILE A 97 -6.10 4.29 0.86
N ASP A 98 -7.29 4.65 1.36
CA ASP A 98 -7.45 5.50 2.53
C ASP A 98 -7.76 4.61 3.73
N VAL A 99 -6.98 4.74 4.79
CA VAL A 99 -7.12 3.88 5.97
C VAL A 99 -7.80 4.63 7.11
N LEU A 100 -8.79 4.01 7.72
CA LEU A 100 -9.42 4.54 8.93
C LEU A 100 -8.49 4.35 10.15
N PRO A 101 -8.40 5.35 11.05
CA PRO A 101 -7.64 5.20 12.30
C PRO A 101 -8.13 4.02 13.13
N LEU A 102 -7.22 3.29 13.77
CA LEU A 102 -7.55 2.10 14.56
C LEU A 102 -8.60 2.39 15.64
N ASN A 103 -8.47 3.53 16.33
CA ASN A 103 -9.41 3.96 17.37
C ASN A 103 -10.85 4.06 16.86
N ARG A 104 -11.06 4.49 15.60
CA ARG A 104 -12.40 4.57 15.02
C ARG A 104 -12.99 3.17 14.79
N THR A 105 -12.17 2.22 14.35
CA THR A 105 -12.59 0.81 14.22
C THR A 105 -12.92 0.20 15.58
N LEU A 106 -12.07 0.44 16.59
CA LEU A 106 -12.29 -0.02 17.96
C LEU A 106 -13.61 0.51 18.55
N GLU A 107 -13.87 1.81 18.42
CA GLU A 107 -15.11 2.43 18.88
C GLU A 107 -16.34 1.81 18.21
N ALA A 108 -16.29 1.57 16.90
CA ALA A 108 -17.37 0.94 16.18
C ALA A 108 -17.58 -0.54 16.59
N MET A 109 -16.50 -1.29 16.81
CA MET A 109 -16.58 -2.67 17.30
C MET A 109 -17.22 -2.72 18.70
N LEU A 110 -16.80 -1.83 19.61
CA LEU A 110 -17.37 -1.74 20.95
C LEU A 110 -18.86 -1.35 20.90
N ALA A 111 -19.24 -0.39 20.06
CA ALA A 111 -20.64 0.01 19.88
C ALA A 111 -21.53 -1.13 19.35
N LEU A 112 -20.95 -2.06 18.59
CA LEU A 112 -21.63 -3.23 18.04
C LEU A 112 -21.51 -4.48 18.92
N ASN A 113 -20.87 -4.40 20.10
CA ASN A 113 -20.55 -5.53 20.96
C ASN A 113 -19.74 -6.65 20.25
N ILE A 114 -18.89 -6.26 19.31
CA ILE A 114 -17.95 -7.17 18.63
C ILE A 114 -16.69 -7.28 19.50
N GLY A 115 -16.23 -8.50 19.73
CA GLY A 115 -15.01 -8.77 20.51
C GLY A 115 -13.74 -8.25 19.82
N LEU A 116 -12.71 -7.94 20.61
CA LEU A 116 -11.41 -7.46 20.10
C LEU A 116 -10.49 -8.60 19.63
N ASP A 117 -10.88 -9.85 19.88
CA ASP A 117 -10.11 -11.05 19.51
C ASP A 117 -10.39 -11.52 18.08
N GLY A 118 -11.13 -10.73 17.31
CA GLY A 118 -11.53 -11.02 15.94
C GLY A 118 -13.02 -10.80 15.72
N ILE A 119 -13.41 -10.77 14.45
CA ILE A 119 -14.80 -10.57 14.05
C ILE A 119 -15.41 -11.96 13.77
N PRO A 120 -16.41 -12.39 14.56
CA PRO A 120 -16.81 -13.80 14.62
C PRO A 120 -17.73 -14.23 13.47
N SER A 121 -18.42 -13.29 12.81
CA SER A 121 -19.40 -13.65 11.77
C SER A 121 -19.39 -12.73 10.55
N ALA A 122 -19.78 -13.29 9.40
CA ALA A 122 -20.00 -12.56 8.14
C ALA A 122 -20.96 -11.36 8.29
N ALA A 123 -21.97 -11.48 9.17
CA ALA A 123 -22.93 -10.42 9.42
C ALA A 123 -22.28 -9.23 10.14
N ASP A 124 -21.42 -9.50 11.12
CA ASP A 124 -20.71 -8.47 11.88
C ASP A 124 -19.78 -7.66 10.98
N TYR A 125 -19.10 -8.30 10.02
CA TYR A 125 -18.30 -7.60 9.01
C TYR A 125 -19.14 -6.61 8.19
N GLN A 126 -20.29 -7.06 7.69
CA GLN A 126 -21.16 -6.20 6.87
C GLN A 126 -21.70 -5.02 7.67
N GLN A 127 -22.08 -5.26 8.93
CA GLN A 127 -22.56 -4.23 9.82
C GLN A 127 -21.44 -3.23 10.17
N LEU A 128 -20.24 -3.72 10.48
CA LEU A 128 -19.09 -2.89 10.80
C LEU A 128 -18.65 -2.04 9.59
N CYS A 129 -18.57 -2.61 8.38
CA CYS A 129 -18.34 -1.85 7.15
C CYS A 129 -19.38 -0.75 6.95
N SER A 130 -20.66 -1.06 7.18
CA SER A 130 -21.77 -0.13 7.01
C SER A 130 -21.71 1.04 8.00
N VAL A 131 -21.34 0.78 9.25
CA VAL A 131 -21.18 1.80 10.30
C VAL A 131 -19.95 2.68 10.03
N LEU A 132 -18.84 2.07 9.61
CA LEU A 132 -17.60 2.79 9.34
C LEU A 132 -17.60 3.53 8.01
N GLY A 133 -18.47 3.14 7.07
CA GLY A 133 -18.43 3.61 5.68
C GLY A 133 -17.18 3.10 4.94
N ALA A 134 -16.69 1.91 5.30
CA ALA A 134 -15.51 1.31 4.71
C ALA A 134 -15.87 0.37 3.57
N ASP A 135 -15.09 0.39 2.49
CA ASP A 135 -15.19 -0.51 1.35
C ASP A 135 -14.67 -1.91 1.66
N ALA A 136 -13.79 -2.04 2.65
CA ALA A 136 -13.24 -3.30 3.08
C ALA A 136 -12.79 -3.25 4.55
N ILE A 137 -12.74 -4.40 5.19
CA ILE A 137 -12.10 -4.59 6.49
C ILE A 137 -10.92 -5.53 6.30
N LEU A 138 -9.76 -5.13 6.80
CA LEU A 138 -8.60 -5.98 6.96
C LEU A 138 -8.65 -6.61 8.36
N VAL A 139 -8.63 -7.93 8.39
CA VAL A 139 -8.49 -8.71 9.64
C VAL A 139 -7.20 -9.49 9.61
N GLY A 140 -6.68 -9.81 10.79
CA GLY A 140 -5.53 -10.68 10.85
C GLY A 140 -5.30 -11.30 12.23
N THR A 141 -4.37 -12.23 12.26
CA THR A 141 -3.97 -12.95 13.46
C THR A 141 -2.45 -13.00 13.55
N ILE A 142 -1.93 -12.84 14.76
CA ILE A 142 -0.51 -13.02 15.09
C ILE A 142 -0.31 -14.49 15.44
N MET A 143 0.36 -15.24 14.56
CA MET A 143 0.57 -16.68 14.68
C MET A 143 1.91 -17.04 15.33
N ALA A 144 2.89 -16.14 15.30
CA ALA A 144 4.17 -16.31 15.99
C ALA A 144 4.68 -14.94 16.44
N TYR A 145 5.23 -14.87 17.65
CA TYR A 145 5.73 -13.62 18.20
C TYR A 145 6.91 -13.91 19.13
N ASP A 146 8.09 -13.44 18.74
CA ASP A 146 9.30 -13.45 19.57
C ASP A 146 10.00 -12.07 19.44
N PRO A 147 9.92 -11.21 20.48
CA PRO A 147 10.55 -9.90 20.48
C PRO A 147 12.03 -9.96 20.89
N TYR A 148 12.57 -11.14 21.21
CA TYR A 148 13.97 -11.30 21.58
C TYR A 148 14.80 -11.59 20.34
N GLN A 149 15.99 -11.00 20.25
CA GLN A 149 16.85 -11.21 19.09
C GLN A 149 17.30 -12.67 19.02
N PRO A 150 17.20 -13.30 17.83
CA PRO A 150 16.72 -12.75 16.57
C PRO A 150 15.19 -12.66 16.49
N LEU A 151 14.68 -11.50 16.04
CA LEU A 151 13.26 -11.19 16.03
C LEU A 151 12.48 -12.16 15.14
N ARG A 152 11.30 -12.57 15.60
CA ARG A 152 10.40 -13.45 14.84
C ARG A 152 8.95 -12.97 14.93
N LEU A 153 8.31 -12.80 13.78
CA LEU A 153 6.90 -12.43 13.67
C LEU A 153 6.23 -13.27 12.59
N GLY A 154 5.15 -13.94 12.97
CA GLY A 154 4.25 -14.61 12.04
C GLY A 154 2.89 -13.97 12.12
N SER A 155 2.33 -13.63 10.95
CA SER A 155 1.00 -13.03 10.87
C SER A 155 0.28 -13.50 9.62
N SER A 156 -1.05 -13.57 9.73
CA SER A 156 -1.97 -13.83 8.64
C SER A 156 -2.91 -12.63 8.54
N ILE A 157 -3.09 -12.10 7.34
CA ILE A 157 -4.02 -11.01 7.07
C ILE A 157 -4.98 -11.41 5.95
N GLN A 158 -6.23 -10.98 6.06
CA GLN A 158 -7.28 -11.24 5.09
C GLN A 158 -8.08 -9.98 4.84
N LEU A 159 -8.30 -9.67 3.56
CA LEU A 159 -9.12 -8.56 3.13
C LEU A 159 -10.55 -9.04 2.89
N ILE A 160 -11.48 -8.58 3.73
CA ILE A 160 -12.90 -8.90 3.62
C ILE A 160 -13.60 -7.69 3.01
N ARG A 161 -14.23 -7.92 1.85
CA ARG A 161 -15.03 -6.91 1.17
C ARG A 161 -16.51 -7.25 1.36
N PRO A 162 -17.36 -6.30 1.77
CA PRO A 162 -18.80 -6.51 1.77
C PRO A 162 -19.21 -6.73 0.32
N HIS A 163 -19.63 -7.95 0.01
CA HIS A 163 -20.18 -8.26 -1.30
C HIS A 163 -21.43 -7.41 -1.48
N GLY A 164 -21.53 -6.71 -2.62
CA GLY A 164 -22.71 -5.90 -2.93
C GLY A 164 -24.00 -6.68 -2.65
N ARG A 165 -25.02 -5.97 -2.16
CA ARG A 165 -26.32 -6.42 -1.61
C ARG A 165 -27.10 -7.49 -2.41
N ASN A 166 -26.59 -7.94 -3.55
CA ASN A 166 -27.13 -8.94 -4.46
C ASN A 166 -26.59 -10.37 -4.21
N ALA A 167 -25.66 -10.56 -3.27
CA ALA A 167 -25.08 -11.85 -2.92
C ALA A 167 -25.91 -12.68 -1.90
N ARG A 168 -27.25 -12.58 -1.92
CA ARG A 168 -28.07 -13.56 -1.18
C ARG A 168 -28.11 -14.85 -1.98
N VAL A 169 -27.13 -15.72 -1.76
CA VAL A 169 -27.14 -17.09 -2.25
C VAL A 169 -28.32 -17.82 -1.61
N ARG A 170 -29.38 -18.02 -2.38
CA ARG A 170 -30.39 -19.05 -2.07
C ARG A 170 -29.85 -20.36 -2.61
N PHE A 171 -29.05 -21.06 -1.82
CA PHE A 171 -28.63 -22.43 -2.15
C PHE A 171 -29.86 -23.33 -2.05
N ASP A 172 -30.44 -23.71 -3.19
CA ASP A 172 -31.51 -24.70 -3.25
C ASP A 172 -30.90 -26.08 -3.55
N PRO A 173 -30.78 -26.99 -2.57
CA PRO A 173 -30.19 -28.32 -2.78
C PRO A 173 -30.94 -29.18 -3.81
N ARG A 174 -32.17 -28.79 -4.22
CA ARG A 174 -32.92 -29.46 -5.30
C ARG A 174 -32.37 -29.17 -6.69
N SER A 175 -31.67 -28.04 -6.89
CA SER A 175 -31.08 -27.70 -8.20
C SER A 175 -29.88 -28.61 -8.55
N VAL A 176 -29.18 -29.12 -7.54
CA VAL A 176 -28.06 -30.06 -7.71
C VAL A 176 -28.56 -31.46 -8.12
N THR A 177 -29.80 -31.80 -7.78
CA THR A 177 -30.38 -33.13 -8.06
C THR A 177 -30.94 -33.22 -9.50
N MET A 178 -31.26 -32.09 -10.14
CA MET A 178 -31.85 -32.07 -11.49
C MET A 178 -30.83 -31.98 -12.63
N ALA A 179 -29.53 -31.88 -12.35
CA ALA A 179 -28.49 -31.77 -13.38
C ALA A 179 -28.19 -33.09 -14.15
N LEU A 180 -28.96 -34.16 -13.93
CA LEU A 180 -28.82 -35.46 -14.61
C LEU A 180 -29.90 -35.73 -15.68
N GLY A 181 -30.85 -34.83 -15.89
CA GLY A 181 -31.89 -34.98 -16.92
C GLY A 181 -31.99 -33.72 -17.76
N GLY A 182 -31.62 -33.83 -19.04
CA GLY A 182 -31.65 -32.71 -19.97
C GLY A 182 -33.07 -32.18 -20.16
N ASP A 183 -33.22 -30.86 -19.96
CA ASP A 183 -34.06 -30.00 -20.79
C ASP A 183 -33.62 -28.54 -20.60
N SER A 184 -33.39 -27.87 -21.72
CA SER A 184 -32.86 -26.51 -21.83
C SER A 184 -33.93 -25.47 -21.48
N SER A 185 -34.05 -25.15 -20.20
CA SER A 185 -34.55 -23.86 -19.71
C SER A 185 -34.07 -23.64 -18.28
N ALA A 186 -32.74 -23.60 -18.12
CA ALA A 186 -32.12 -23.27 -16.85
C ALA A 186 -32.46 -21.79 -16.52
N PRO A 187 -33.03 -21.48 -15.34
CA PRO A 187 -32.98 -20.11 -14.86
C PRO A 187 -31.50 -19.72 -14.78
N GLU A 188 -31.13 -18.54 -15.30
CA GLU A 188 -29.80 -17.97 -15.22
C GLU A 188 -29.27 -18.17 -13.80
N THR A 189 -28.46 -19.21 -13.65
CA THR A 189 -27.78 -19.46 -12.39
C THR A 189 -26.72 -18.39 -12.39
N LEU A 190 -26.98 -17.28 -11.70
CA LEU A 190 -25.95 -16.35 -11.27
C LEU A 190 -24.90 -17.23 -10.60
N VAL A 191 -23.88 -17.60 -11.37
CA VAL A 191 -22.71 -18.31 -10.89
C VAL A 191 -22.14 -17.33 -9.88
N TYR A 192 -22.39 -17.63 -8.61
CA TYR A 192 -21.68 -17.00 -7.51
C TYR A 192 -20.22 -17.34 -7.78
N ARG A 193 -19.51 -16.41 -8.42
CA ARG A 193 -18.06 -16.52 -8.57
C ARG A 193 -17.57 -16.55 -7.14
N ASP A 194 -17.13 -17.74 -6.74
CA ASP A 194 -16.42 -17.95 -5.48
C ASP A 194 -15.12 -17.16 -5.61
N ALA A 195 -15.21 -15.86 -5.35
CA ALA A 195 -14.09 -14.95 -5.42
C ALA A 195 -13.12 -15.45 -4.36
N ARG A 196 -11.95 -15.92 -4.81
CA ARG A 196 -10.95 -16.47 -3.91
C ARG A 196 -10.72 -15.48 -2.77
N PRO A 197 -10.73 -15.92 -1.51
CA PRO A 197 -10.47 -15.04 -0.39
C PRO A 197 -9.10 -14.39 -0.61
N VAL A 198 -9.04 -13.07 -0.57
CA VAL A 198 -7.78 -12.32 -0.68
C VAL A 198 -7.11 -12.38 0.70
N GLN A 199 -6.07 -13.20 0.84
CA GLN A 199 -5.39 -13.47 2.09
C GLN A 199 -3.89 -13.68 1.91
N ALA A 200 -3.09 -13.18 2.84
CA ALA A 200 -1.65 -13.39 2.86
C ALA A 200 -1.22 -13.82 4.25
N SER A 201 -0.40 -14.85 4.33
CA SER A 201 0.19 -15.31 5.59
C SER A 201 1.66 -15.65 5.44
N GLY A 202 2.38 -15.57 6.55
CA GLY A 202 3.80 -15.88 6.59
C GLY A 202 4.37 -15.85 7.99
N ILE A 203 5.49 -16.55 8.17
CA ILE A 203 6.36 -16.43 9.33
C ILE A 203 7.67 -15.83 8.85
N PHE A 204 8.07 -14.75 9.48
CA PHE A 204 9.29 -14.00 9.19
C PHE A 204 10.20 -14.16 10.39
N ASP A 205 11.37 -14.74 10.12
CA ASP A 205 12.40 -15.02 11.09
C ASP A 205 13.64 -14.26 10.67
N ALA A 206 14.15 -13.39 11.54
CA ALA A 206 15.33 -12.57 11.26
C ALA A 206 16.62 -13.38 11.11
N GLU A 207 16.67 -14.66 11.51
CA GLU A 207 17.81 -15.53 11.19
C GLU A 207 17.84 -15.94 9.71
N ASN A 208 16.70 -15.92 9.03
CA ASN A 208 16.61 -16.37 7.66
C ASN A 208 17.22 -15.34 6.71
N HIS A 209 18.24 -15.75 5.94
CA HIS A 209 18.91 -14.89 4.98
C HIS A 209 17.97 -14.26 3.94
N GLY A 210 16.93 -14.98 3.52
CA GLY A 210 15.92 -14.43 2.61
C GLY A 210 15.11 -13.29 3.23
N VAL A 211 14.84 -13.36 4.54
CA VAL A 211 14.15 -12.31 5.29
C VAL A 211 15.08 -11.12 5.49
N LEU A 212 16.36 -11.36 5.81
CA LEU A 212 17.38 -10.31 5.93
C LEU A 212 17.56 -9.52 4.62
N MET A 213 17.67 -10.20 3.47
CA MET A 213 17.75 -9.52 2.17
C MET A 213 16.49 -8.71 1.85
N ALA A 214 15.31 -9.25 2.17
CA ALA A 214 14.05 -8.53 1.95
C ALA A 214 13.93 -7.30 2.86
N MET A 215 14.42 -7.41 4.10
CA MET A 215 14.45 -6.30 5.06
C MET A 215 15.43 -5.21 4.65
N GLU A 216 16.61 -5.59 4.16
CA GLU A 216 17.58 -4.68 3.55
C GLU A 216 16.92 -3.89 2.41
N ALA A 217 16.32 -4.60 1.44
CA ALA A 217 15.64 -3.99 0.31
C ALA A 217 14.45 -3.09 0.71
N TYR A 218 13.75 -3.44 1.79
CA TYR A 218 12.68 -2.62 2.35
C TYR A 218 13.19 -1.34 3.03
N SER A 219 14.33 -1.43 3.72
CA SER A 219 14.94 -0.29 4.42
C SER A 219 15.53 0.76 3.46
N GLU A 220 15.91 0.35 2.24
CA GLU A 220 16.46 1.24 1.23
C GLU A 220 15.47 2.36 0.85
N GLY A 221 15.89 3.62 1.06
CA GLY A 221 15.07 4.80 0.77
C GLY A 221 14.08 5.19 1.88
N ARG A 222 13.96 4.39 2.96
CA ARG A 222 13.18 4.72 4.17
C ARG A 222 14.11 5.27 5.25
N SER A 223 14.19 6.59 5.38
CA SER A 223 15.08 7.28 6.33
C SER A 223 14.38 7.66 7.65
N THR A 224 13.64 6.74 8.26
CA THR A 224 12.93 7.03 9.53
C THR A 224 13.82 6.84 10.75
N HIS A 225 14.91 6.06 10.64
CA HIS A 225 15.73 5.74 11.80
C HIS A 225 17.23 5.83 11.52
N ASN A 226 17.96 6.45 12.45
CA ASN A 226 19.35 6.91 12.36
C ASN A 226 20.30 5.92 11.66
N LEU A 227 20.78 6.28 10.46
CA LEU A 227 21.73 5.52 9.62
C LEU A 227 23.09 5.24 10.28
N ALA A 228 23.33 5.73 11.49
CA ALA A 228 24.61 5.63 12.18
C ALA A 228 24.97 4.22 12.70
N ARG A 229 24.09 3.21 12.61
CA ARG A 229 24.29 1.94 13.33
C ARG A 229 24.23 0.61 12.54
N SER A 230 23.79 0.57 11.29
CA SER A 230 23.91 -0.62 10.41
C SER A 230 23.23 -0.40 9.06
N ASP A 231 23.67 -1.13 8.02
CA ASP A 231 23.04 -1.14 6.68
C ASP A 231 21.56 -1.57 6.69
N LEU A 232 21.16 -2.37 7.69
CA LEU A 232 19.79 -2.89 7.87
C LEU A 232 18.85 -1.95 8.66
N GLY A 233 19.30 -0.75 9.05
CA GLY A 233 18.52 0.16 9.91
C GLY A 233 18.19 -0.42 11.30
N LEU A 234 17.16 0.12 11.98
CA LEU A 234 16.69 -0.34 13.29
C LEU A 234 15.74 -1.56 13.23
N TYR A 235 15.36 -2.00 12.03
CA TYR A 235 14.37 -3.07 11.80
C TYR A 235 14.74 -4.44 12.38
N HIS A 236 16.03 -4.68 12.70
CA HIS A 236 16.48 -5.92 13.35
C HIS A 236 16.60 -5.80 14.88
N LEU A 237 16.43 -4.60 15.42
CA LEU A 237 16.63 -4.28 16.84
C LEU A 237 15.32 -4.07 17.58
N ASP A 238 14.33 -3.47 16.93
CA ASP A 238 13.02 -3.17 17.50
C ASP A 238 11.91 -4.00 16.83
N MET A 239 11.04 -4.56 17.65
CA MET A 239 9.92 -5.38 17.21
C MET A 239 8.87 -4.55 16.45
N ASP A 240 8.72 -3.27 16.77
CA ASP A 240 7.72 -2.42 16.12
C ASP A 240 8.13 -2.07 14.69
N ASP A 241 9.39 -1.68 14.51
CA ASP A 241 9.99 -1.48 13.19
C ASP A 241 9.95 -2.80 12.40
N TYR A 242 10.31 -3.92 13.03
CA TYR A 242 10.23 -5.23 12.40
C TYR A 242 8.80 -5.59 11.96
N ALA A 243 7.79 -5.22 12.74
CA ALA A 243 6.40 -5.42 12.38
C ALA A 243 6.00 -4.64 11.13
N GLU A 244 6.45 -3.38 10.97
CA GLU A 244 6.23 -2.61 9.73
C GLU A 244 6.80 -3.33 8.50
N PHE A 245 8.04 -3.81 8.57
CA PHE A 245 8.64 -4.61 7.50
C PHE A 245 7.79 -5.87 7.18
N VAL A 246 7.37 -6.60 8.20
CA VAL A 246 6.57 -7.83 8.01
C VAL A 246 5.22 -7.52 7.37
N PHE A 247 4.53 -6.46 7.82
CA PHE A 247 3.26 -6.07 7.23
C PHE A 247 3.41 -5.56 5.81
N HIS A 248 4.50 -4.88 5.47
CA HIS A 248 4.80 -4.54 4.09
C HIS A 248 4.87 -5.79 3.20
N GLN A 249 5.60 -6.82 3.63
CA GLN A 249 5.72 -8.09 2.88
C GLN A 249 4.37 -8.81 2.74
N LEU A 250 3.54 -8.80 3.79
CA LEU A 250 2.20 -9.38 3.75
C LEU A 250 1.25 -8.58 2.84
N LEU A 251 1.26 -7.25 2.91
CA LEU A 251 0.47 -6.38 2.05
C LEU A 251 0.86 -6.53 0.58
N LEU A 252 2.15 -6.64 0.27
CA LEU A 252 2.62 -6.92 -1.10
C LEU A 252 1.99 -8.22 -1.64
N ARG A 253 2.02 -9.30 -0.85
CA ARG A 253 1.41 -10.59 -1.22
C ARG A 253 -0.10 -10.47 -1.39
N LEU A 254 -0.77 -9.79 -0.45
CA LEU A 254 -2.22 -9.56 -0.44
C LEU A 254 -2.68 -8.80 -1.68
N LEU A 255 -1.98 -7.71 -2.03
CA LEU A 255 -2.30 -6.87 -3.19
C LEU A 255 -2.02 -7.59 -4.51
N ASN A 256 -0.98 -8.42 -4.57
CA ASN A 256 -0.72 -9.29 -5.72
C ASN A 256 -1.86 -10.28 -5.94
N GLU A 257 -2.35 -10.94 -4.87
CA GLU A 257 -3.50 -11.82 -4.97
C GLU A 257 -4.78 -11.07 -5.39
N ALA A 258 -5.01 -9.87 -4.83
CA ALA A 258 -6.12 -9.02 -5.24
C ALA A 258 -6.07 -8.63 -6.73
N SER A 259 -4.88 -8.36 -7.27
CA SER A 259 -4.66 -8.07 -8.70
C SER A 259 -4.96 -9.28 -9.58
N LEU A 260 -4.54 -10.48 -9.16
CA LEU A 260 -4.86 -11.74 -9.84
C LEU A 260 -6.38 -12.00 -9.85
N ASN A 261 -7.06 -11.75 -8.74
CA ASN A 261 -8.51 -11.90 -8.64
C ASN A 261 -9.26 -10.91 -9.53
N GLN A 262 -8.77 -9.66 -9.65
CA GLN A 262 -9.36 -8.66 -10.54
C GLN A 262 -9.18 -8.99 -12.02
N SER A 263 -7.97 -9.37 -12.42
CA SER A 263 -7.69 -9.75 -13.82
C SER A 263 -8.49 -10.99 -14.25
N ALA A 264 -8.61 -11.99 -13.38
CA ALA A 264 -9.50 -13.13 -13.61
C ALA A 264 -10.97 -12.71 -13.71
N GLY A 265 -11.42 -11.77 -12.88
CA GLY A 265 -12.78 -11.23 -12.91
C GLY A 265 -13.11 -10.52 -14.23
N THR A 266 -12.16 -9.72 -14.74
CA THR A 266 -12.31 -8.96 -15.98
C THR A 266 -12.28 -9.86 -17.21
N ALA A 267 -11.36 -10.83 -17.29
CA ALA A 267 -11.25 -11.75 -18.43
C ALA A 267 -12.55 -12.52 -18.68
N VAL A 268 -13.25 -12.94 -17.63
CA VAL A 268 -14.53 -13.65 -17.75
C VAL A 268 -15.69 -12.70 -18.10
N ALA A 269 -15.62 -11.41 -17.72
CA ALA A 269 -16.63 -10.42 -18.13
C ALA A 269 -16.61 -10.15 -19.64
N PHE A 270 -15.44 -10.23 -20.28
CA PHE A 270 -15.30 -10.10 -21.73
C PHE A 270 -15.61 -11.40 -22.52
N ALA A 271 -15.71 -12.54 -21.84
CA ALA A 271 -15.98 -13.84 -22.45
C ALA A 271 -17.46 -14.28 -22.37
N GLY A 272 -18.34 -13.43 -21.84
CA GLY A 272 -19.79 -13.67 -21.84
C GLY A 272 -20.44 -13.25 -23.16
N PRO A 273 -21.37 -14.05 -23.72
CA PRO A 273 -22.03 -13.78 -25.01
C PRO A 273 -23.01 -12.60 -24.99
#